data_AF-A0A914VGY7-F1
#
_entry.id   AF-A0A914VGY7-F1
#
_cell.length_a   1.000
_cell.length_b   1.000
_cell.length_c   1.000
_cell.angle_alpha   90.00
_cell.angle_beta   90.00
_cell.angle_gamma   90.00
#
_symmetry.space_group_name_H-M   'P 1'
#
loop_
_entity.id
_entity.type
_entity.pdbx_description
1 polymer ?
#
loop_
_entity_poly.entity_id
_entity_poly.type
_entity_poly.pdbx_seq_one_letter_code
_entity_poly.pdbx_strand_id
1 'polypeptide(L)' 'YDAIIVGGGHNGLTAAAYLAKAGKSVCVLERRHVLGGAAITEEIVPGFKFSRASYLLSLFRPQVIKDLDL' A
#
# COMPACT_ATOMS: atom_id res chain seq x y z
N TYR A 1 -19.06 3.33 -6.20
CA TYR A 1 -17.63 3.62 -6.28
C TYR A 1 -17.39 4.63 -7.38
N ASP A 2 -16.66 5.68 -7.07
CA ASP A 2 -16.20 6.71 -8.01
C ASP A 2 -14.87 6.32 -8.68
N ALA A 3 -14.09 5.44 -8.05
CA ALA A 3 -12.86 4.89 -8.61
C ALA A 3 -12.67 3.42 -8.19
N ILE A 4 -12.05 2.64 -9.08
CA ILE A 4 -11.59 1.27 -8.80
C ILE A 4 -10.08 1.25 -8.96
N ILE A 5 -9.37 0.77 -7.94
CA ILE A 5 -7.93 0.53 -7.94
C ILE A 5 -7.71 -0.98 -8.00
N VAL A 6 -6.94 -1.44 -8.98
CA VAL A 6 -6.55 -2.85 -9.12
C VAL A 6 -5.11 -3.00 -8.62
N GLY A 7 -4.95 -3.75 -7.54
CA GLY A 7 -3.69 -3.95 -6.83
C GLY A 7 -3.64 -3.23 -5.48
N GLY A 8 -3.51 -4.01 -4.40
CA GLY A 8 -3.39 -3.57 -3.00
C GLY A 8 -1.95 -3.35 -2.54
N GLY A 9 -1.05 -2.99 -3.46
CA GLY A 9 0.32 -2.58 -3.13
C GLY A 9 0.41 -1.15 -2.60
N HIS A 10 1.56 -0.76 -2.06
CA HIS A 10 1.80 0.59 -1.53
C HIS A 10 1.35 1.70 -2.52
N ASN A 11 1.67 1.58 -3.82
CA ASN A 11 1.23 2.56 -4.83
C ASN A 11 -0.30 2.65 -4.96
N GLY A 12 -0.98 1.50 -5.04
CA GLY A 12 -2.44 1.45 -5.16
C GLY A 12 -3.13 1.97 -3.91
N LEU A 13 -2.62 1.63 -2.74
CA LEU A 13 -3.13 2.11 -1.46
C LEU A 13 -2.89 3.61 -1.26
N THR A 14 -1.72 4.14 -1.66
CA THR A 14 -1.47 5.59 -1.64
C THR A 14 -2.46 6.32 -2.55
N ALA A 15 -2.67 5.85 -3.79
CA ALA A 15 -3.63 6.45 -4.70
C ALA A 15 -5.08 6.38 -4.14
N ALA A 16 -5.47 5.23 -3.61
CA ALA A 16 -6.78 5.04 -2.99
C ALA A 16 -6.98 5.97 -1.79
N ALA A 17 -5.97 6.14 -0.94
CA ALA A 17 -6.02 7.00 0.24
C ALA A 17 -6.22 8.47 -0.14
N TYR A 18 -5.51 8.98 -1.16
CA TYR A 18 -5.70 10.36 -1.63
C TYR A 18 -7.09 10.57 -2.25
N LEU A 19 -7.60 9.61 -3.02
CA LEU A 19 -8.96 9.68 -3.58
C LEU A 19 -10.02 9.66 -2.46
N ALA A 20 -9.86 8.78 -1.46
CA ALA A 20 -10.75 8.72 -0.30
C ALA A 20 -10.69 10.02 0.52
N LYS A 21 -9.50 10.59 0.73
CA LYS A 21 -9.31 11.90 1.39
C LYS A 21 -10.00 13.03 0.63
N ALA A 22 -10.09 12.94 -0.70
CA ALA A 22 -10.86 13.86 -1.54
C ALA A 22 -12.38 13.58 -1.56
N GLY A 23 -12.88 12.72 -0.67
CA GLY A 23 -14.30 12.40 -0.53
C GLY A 23 -14.86 11.43 -1.57
N LYS A 24 -14.01 10.68 -2.28
CA LYS A 24 -14.44 9.68 -3.27
C LYS A 24 -14.65 8.31 -2.63
N SER A 25 -15.68 7.60 -3.08
CA SER A 25 -15.89 6.19 -2.78
C SER A 25 -14.96 5.31 -3.64
N VAL A 26 -13.98 4.64 -3.03
CA VAL A 26 -12.95 3.87 -3.76
C VAL A 26 -13.07 2.37 -3.48
N CYS A 27 -13.06 1.55 -4.53
CA CYS A 27 -12.95 0.09 -4.41
C CYS A 27 -11.50 -0.30 -4.68
N VAL A 28 -10.88 -1.05 -3.78
CA VAL A 28 -9.55 -1.63 -4.01
C VAL A 28 -9.71 -3.13 -4.16
N LEU A 29 -9.27 -3.66 -5.30
CA LEU A 29 -9.28 -5.09 -5.60
C LEU A 29 -7.85 -5.62 -5.57
N GLU A 30 -7.55 -6.51 -4.64
CA GLU A 30 -6.26 -7.21 -4.55
C GLU A 30 -6.51 -8.71 -4.67
N ARG A 31 -5.66 -9.39 -5.43
CA ARG A 31 -5.75 -10.85 -5.63
C ARG A 31 -5.33 -11.62 -4.39
N ARG A 32 -4.33 -11.10 -3.66
CA ARG A 32 -3.78 -11.72 -2.45
C ARG A 32 -4.71 -11.46 -1.26
N HIS A 33 -4.62 -12.34 -0.28
CA HIS A 33 -5.30 -12.19 1.01
C HIS A 33 -4.64 -11.15 1.94
N VAL A 34 -3.56 -10.49 1.49
CA VAL A 34 -2.79 -9.49 2.23
C VAL A 34 -2.52 -8.27 1.34
N LEU A 35 -2.40 -7.12 1.99
CA LEU A 35 -2.10 -5.83 1.37
C LEU A 35 -0.62 -5.45 1.55
N GLY A 36 -0.18 -4.40 0.86
CA GLY A 36 1.18 -3.84 0.94
C GLY A 36 2.04 -4.16 -0.27
N GLY A 37 1.73 -5.23 -1.00
CA GLY A 37 2.42 -5.58 -2.26
C GLY A 37 3.91 -5.82 -2.06
N ALA A 38 4.76 -5.00 -2.66
CA ALA A 38 6.21 -5.07 -2.48
C ALA A 38 6.72 -4.55 -1.12
N ALA A 39 5.87 -3.85 -0.35
CA ALA A 39 6.22 -3.23 0.93
C ALA A 39 5.77 -4.06 2.16
N ILE A 40 5.33 -5.31 1.95
CA ILE A 40 4.96 -6.20 3.04
C ILE A 40 6.20 -6.96 3.58
N THR A 41 6.19 -7.17 4.89
CA THR A 41 7.10 -8.09 5.57
C THR A 41 6.36 -9.42 5.81
N GLU A 42 6.88 -10.50 5.24
CA GLU A 42 6.26 -11.83 5.30
C GLU A 42 7.21 -12.87 5.88
N GLU A 43 6.63 -13.86 6.55
CA GLU A 43 7.36 -15.04 7.02
C GLU A 43 7.40 -16.07 5.88
N ILE A 44 8.53 -16.12 5.18
CA ILE A 44 8.75 -17.05 4.07
C ILE A 44 9.38 -18.36 4.60
N VAL A 45 10.16 -18.25 5.68
CA VAL A 45 10.79 -19.37 6.39
C VAL A 45 10.33 -19.30 7.85
N PRO A 46 9.86 -20.40 8.46
CA PRO A 46 9.41 -20.40 9.84
C PRO A 46 10.42 -19.77 10.81
N GLY A 47 9.98 -18.80 11.60
CA GLY A 47 10.80 -18.02 12.53
C GLY A 47 11.51 -16.81 11.91
N PHE A 48 11.44 -16.60 10.59
CA PHE A 48 12.16 -15.53 9.89
C PHE A 48 11.26 -14.70 8.99
N LYS A 49 11.33 -13.37 9.18
CA LYS A 49 10.56 -12.41 8.39
C LYS A 49 11.44 -11.71 7.37
N PHE A 50 10.90 -11.53 6.18
CA PHE A 50 11.59 -10.95 5.03
C PHE A 50 10.76 -9.81 4.44
N SER A 51 11.42 -8.70 4.12
CA SER A 51 10.81 -7.70 3.23
C SER A 51 10.83 -8.24 1.81
N ARG A 52 9.73 -8.10 1.07
CA ARG A 52 9.58 -8.74 -0.25
C ARG A 52 10.39 -8.06 -1.36
N ALA A 53 10.45 -6.73 -1.38
CA ALA A 53 11.21 -6.00 -2.41
C ALA A 53 11.48 -4.54 -2.05
N SER A 54 10.51 -3.83 -1.46
CA SER A 54 10.61 -2.40 -1.14
C SER A 54 11.02 -2.19 0.32
N TYR A 55 12.27 -2.54 0.65
CA TYR A 55 12.79 -2.44 2.02
C TYR A 55 13.42 -1.08 2.33
N LEU A 56 13.95 -0.40 1.32
CA LEU A 56 14.43 0.98 1.46
C LEU A 56 13.30 1.94 1.07
N LEU A 57 12.61 2.48 2.05
CA LEU A 57 11.65 3.58 1.89
C LEU A 57 12.35 4.92 1.53
N SER A 58 13.65 4.92 1.21
CA SER A 58 14.45 6.14 1.00
C SER A 58 13.93 7.04 -0.12
N LEU A 59 13.13 6.51 -1.04
CA LEU A 59 12.48 7.27 -2.12
C LEU A 59 11.00 7.55 -1.86
N PHE A 60 10.44 7.07 -0.74
CA PHE A 60 9.06 7.37 -0.38
C PHE A 60 8.96 8.84 0.03
N ARG A 61 8.06 9.60 -0.62
CA ARG A 61 8.03 11.05 -0.42
C ARG A 61 7.53 11.39 0.99
N PRO A 62 8.28 12.18 1.80
CA PRO A 62 7.84 12.60 3.13
C PRO A 62 6.48 13.31 3.14
N GLN A 63 6.14 13.98 2.02
CA GLN A 63 4.84 14.61 1.85
C GLN A 63 3.68 13.61 1.95
N VAL A 64 3.85 12.39 1.42
CA VAL A 64 2.81 11.35 1.49
C VAL A 64 2.60 10.89 2.93
N ILE A 65 3.68 10.75 3.70
CA ILE A 65 3.62 10.42 5.13
C ILE A 65 2.84 11.50 5.88
N LYS A 66 3.19 12.78 5.65
CA LYS A 66 2.51 13.92 6.28
C LYS A 66 1.05 14.04 5.87
N ASP A 67 0.74 13.87 4.60
CA ASP A 67 -0.61 14.03 4.08
C ASP A 67 -1.55 12.93 4.58
N LEU A 68 -1.03 11.72 4.79
CA LEU A 68 -1.80 10.54 5.18
C LEU A 68 -1.67 10.18 6.66
N ASP A 69 -0.94 10.97 7.46
CA ASP A 69 -0.73 10.78 8.90
C ASP A 69 -0.19 9.37 9.25
N LEU A 70 0.92 8.99 8.59
CA LEU A 70 1.56 7.67 8.69
C LEU A 70 2.82 7.66 9.57
#